data_AF-A0A0L7R992-F1
#
_entry.id   AF-A0A0L7R992-F1
#
_cell.length_a   1.000
_cell.length_b   1.000
_cell.length_c   1.000
_cell.angle_alpha   90.00
_cell.angle_beta   90.00
_cell.angle_gamma   90.00
#
_symmetry.space_group_name_H-M   'P 1'
#
loop_
_entity.id
_entity.type
_entity.pdbx_description
1 polymer ?
#
loop_
_entity_poly.entity_id
_entity_poly.type
_entity_poly.pdbx_seq_one_letter_code
_entity_poly.pdbx_strand_id
1 'polypeptide(L)'
;MSEYITSIQDKLCSYITFHSYSQVLLIPYGHSRERVDNYKDLYNIGNHSIHALSKRYGTKFRVGNIVDIMYTASGGSMDWVRGKFNIPVTFTYELRDTGRYGFILPASQIIPTTEETLDSLIAMLQLAAKLGYGLPQRSMMWKIFVFAFVALATAEQVKYDNYKVFRIVPKTAEQLEVIEQLEESSDGFSFWKEPSTVENFVDVMVAPHNIPTFRDVMKTLEVPYDTYVNDVQTLIDSEQPPVQPLVAFDLNSYHKLEEIYSFFDSLAQDYPGKVQVIEGGKTYEGRKIKGVKISFGENKPGIFLEGGIHPREWVATASILYMANELLNSKDANVRQLAESHNWYIFPVFNPDGYAYTHSTNRMWRKTRKPYGPLCYGTDANRNWGYKWMPSGPDSGPCTDTYAGSSAFSDVETKSMSEYISSISNKFYAYIAIHSYAQLLMFPYGYTKQHLENFDSSLDIGKKTVQAIATRYGTIYQTGTVAELHHVAAGSTVDWVKGTFHKPVTFMYELRDTGRHGFLLPPDQIAPTALETLDSLVAMFKEAKAKGYE
;
A
#
# COMPACT_ATOMS: atom_id res chain seq x y z
N MET A 1 -17.00 24.12 -3.43
CA MET A 1 -15.85 25.02 -3.71
C MET A 1 -16.19 26.49 -3.47
N SER A 2 -17.24 27.05 -4.07
CA SER A 2 -17.66 28.45 -3.85
C SER A 2 -17.95 28.78 -2.37
N GLU A 3 -18.62 27.89 -1.64
CA GLU A 3 -18.85 28.03 -0.19
C GLU A 3 -17.54 28.07 0.61
N TYR A 4 -16.58 27.21 0.26
CA TYR A 4 -15.27 27.18 0.90
C TYR A 4 -14.49 28.48 0.65
N ILE A 5 -14.39 28.93 -0.60
CA ILE A 5 -13.74 30.20 -0.94
C ILE A 5 -14.41 31.37 -0.19
N THR A 6 -15.73 31.37 -0.10
CA THR A 6 -16.48 32.36 0.69
C THR A 6 -16.08 32.31 2.16
N SER A 7 -15.94 31.11 2.74
CA SER A 7 -15.55 30.91 4.14
C SER A 7 -14.12 31.37 4.48
N ILE A 8 -13.24 31.51 3.49
CA ILE A 8 -11.86 31.95 3.66
C ILE A 8 -11.53 33.27 2.97
N GLN A 9 -12.52 33.99 2.44
CA GLN A 9 -12.32 35.20 1.61
C GLN A 9 -11.37 36.22 2.26
N ASP A 10 -11.52 36.45 3.57
CA ASP A 10 -10.72 37.42 4.33
C ASP A 10 -9.27 36.97 4.55
N LYS A 11 -8.96 35.71 4.24
CA LYS A 11 -7.61 35.11 4.32
C LYS A 11 -6.93 35.03 2.94
N LEU A 12 -7.64 35.35 1.86
CA LEU A 12 -7.11 35.27 0.50
C LEU A 12 -6.46 36.59 0.09
N CYS A 13 -5.18 36.55 -0.26
CA CYS A 13 -4.48 37.66 -0.90
C CYS A 13 -4.27 37.43 -2.41
N SER A 14 -4.41 36.18 -2.86
CA SER A 14 -4.25 35.80 -4.26
C SER A 14 -5.17 34.64 -4.62
N TYR A 15 -5.57 34.57 -5.89
CA TYR A 15 -6.31 33.45 -6.46
C TYR A 15 -5.76 33.14 -7.85
N ILE A 16 -5.09 31.99 -7.97
CA ILE A 16 -4.37 31.59 -9.18
C ILE A 16 -4.96 30.26 -9.65
N THR A 17 -5.31 30.18 -10.92
CA THR A 17 -5.89 28.96 -11.52
C THR A 17 -5.03 28.50 -12.69
N PHE A 18 -5.09 27.20 -12.99
CA PHE A 18 -4.28 26.54 -14.02
C PHE A 18 -5.17 25.76 -14.96
N HIS A 19 -5.01 26.04 -16.24
CA HIS A 19 -5.72 25.47 -17.36
C HIS A 19 -4.69 24.97 -18.38
N SER A 20 -5.16 24.23 -19.38
CA SER A 20 -4.37 23.85 -20.55
C SER A 20 -5.25 24.07 -21.76
N TYR A 21 -4.77 24.58 -22.90
CA TYR A 21 -3.41 24.96 -23.27
C TYR A 21 -3.46 26.32 -23.98
N SER A 22 -2.35 27.07 -23.99
CA SER A 22 -2.08 28.16 -24.97
C SER A 22 -0.87 29.02 -24.61
N GLN A 23 -0.17 28.73 -23.51
CA GLN A 23 0.95 29.52 -23.01
C GLN A 23 0.57 31.01 -22.81
N VAL A 24 -0.50 31.26 -22.06
CA VAL A 24 -0.91 32.61 -21.68
C VAL A 24 -1.16 32.74 -20.19
N LEU A 25 -0.93 33.93 -19.66
CA LEU A 25 -1.23 34.32 -18.29
C LEU A 25 -2.28 35.41 -18.31
N LEU A 26 -3.49 35.03 -17.92
CA LEU A 26 -4.69 35.83 -18.11
C LEU A 26 -5.02 36.70 -16.90
N ILE A 27 -5.52 37.89 -17.18
CA ILE A 27 -5.99 38.88 -16.21
C ILE A 27 -7.52 39.06 -16.36
N PRO A 28 -8.30 39.21 -15.26
CA PRO A 28 -9.73 39.50 -15.35
C PRO A 28 -10.04 40.84 -16.06
N TYR A 29 -11.28 41.09 -16.48
CA TYR A 29 -12.40 40.15 -16.57
C TYR A 29 -12.47 39.48 -17.96
N GLY A 30 -13.02 38.27 -18.03
CA GLY A 30 -13.31 37.55 -19.27
C GLY A 30 -14.66 37.85 -19.90
N HIS A 31 -15.61 38.38 -19.13
CA HIS A 31 -16.96 38.67 -19.63
C HIS A 31 -17.12 40.08 -20.19
N SER A 32 -16.14 40.98 -20.00
CA SER A 32 -16.20 42.37 -20.46
C SER A 32 -14.81 42.91 -20.82
N ARG A 33 -14.77 44.01 -21.58
CA ARG A 33 -13.53 44.77 -21.83
C ARG A 33 -13.19 45.75 -20.70
N GLU A 34 -13.97 45.75 -19.62
CA GLU A 34 -13.68 46.55 -18.45
C GLU A 34 -12.42 46.02 -17.76
N ARG A 35 -11.57 46.94 -17.30
CA ARG A 35 -10.33 46.60 -16.61
C ARG A 35 -10.57 46.67 -15.10
N VAL A 36 -10.00 45.73 -14.37
CA VAL A 36 -9.93 45.83 -12.91
C VAL A 36 -9.16 47.08 -12.50
N ASP A 37 -9.52 47.65 -11.35
CA ASP A 37 -8.91 48.85 -10.77
C ASP A 37 -7.36 48.80 -10.69
N ASN A 38 -6.77 47.64 -10.41
CA ASN A 38 -5.34 47.40 -10.30
C ASN A 38 -4.71 46.74 -11.54
N TYR A 39 -5.32 46.90 -12.72
CA TYR A 39 -4.87 46.22 -13.95
C TYR A 39 -3.40 46.46 -14.30
N LYS A 40 -2.89 47.68 -14.08
CA LYS A 40 -1.47 48.02 -14.35
C LYS A 40 -0.52 47.17 -13.49
N ASP A 41 -0.86 46.95 -12.23
CA ASP A 41 -0.05 46.16 -11.31
C ASP A 41 -0.13 44.68 -11.66
N LEU A 42 -1.31 44.15 -12.00
CA LEU A 42 -1.43 42.78 -12.51
C LEU A 42 -0.66 42.57 -13.81
N TYR A 43 -0.68 43.54 -14.72
CA TYR A 43 0.09 43.43 -15.95
C TYR A 43 1.61 43.43 -15.68
N ASN A 44 2.08 44.25 -14.72
CA ASN A 44 3.49 44.26 -14.30
C ASN A 44 3.89 42.94 -13.60
N ILE A 45 3.08 42.49 -12.65
CA ILE A 45 3.25 41.21 -11.94
C ILE A 45 3.32 40.06 -12.95
N GLY A 46 2.36 39.98 -13.87
CA GLY A 46 2.32 38.93 -14.87
C GLY A 46 3.55 38.92 -15.79
N ASN A 47 4.00 40.09 -16.26
CA ASN A 47 5.22 40.18 -17.08
C ASN A 47 6.47 39.74 -16.33
N HIS A 48 6.58 40.11 -15.05
CA HIS A 48 7.68 39.67 -14.20
C HIS A 48 7.68 38.14 -14.01
N SER A 49 6.49 37.57 -13.80
CA SER A 49 6.29 36.12 -13.66
C SER A 49 6.68 35.34 -14.91
N ILE A 50 6.17 35.73 -16.09
CA ILE A 50 6.50 35.02 -17.33
C ILE A 50 7.98 35.21 -17.73
N HIS A 51 8.61 36.32 -17.34
CA HIS A 51 10.05 36.48 -17.52
C HIS A 51 10.83 35.47 -16.67
N ALA A 52 10.45 35.27 -15.40
CA ALA A 52 11.06 34.25 -14.54
C ALA A 52 10.82 32.83 -15.10
N LEU A 53 9.59 32.53 -15.52
CA LEU A 53 9.21 31.27 -16.19
C LEU A 53 10.15 30.96 -17.37
N SER A 54 10.38 31.95 -18.23
CA SER A 54 11.17 31.76 -19.45
C SER A 54 12.64 31.42 -19.22
N LYS A 55 13.19 31.66 -18.02
CA LYS A 55 14.64 31.49 -17.76
C LYS A 55 15.11 30.04 -17.85
N ARG A 56 14.27 29.09 -17.42
CA ARG A 56 14.66 27.69 -17.29
C ARG A 56 14.69 26.96 -18.63
N TYR A 57 13.62 27.11 -19.41
CA TYR A 57 13.43 26.34 -20.65
C TYR A 57 13.21 27.20 -21.89
N GLY A 58 13.28 28.53 -21.78
CA GLY A 58 13.03 29.44 -22.90
C GLY A 58 11.56 29.52 -23.33
N THR A 59 10.63 28.94 -22.57
CA THR A 59 9.21 28.92 -22.89
C THR A 59 8.62 30.31 -22.86
N LYS A 60 7.85 30.65 -23.90
CA LYS A 60 7.29 32.00 -24.07
C LYS A 60 5.81 32.01 -23.78
N PHE A 61 5.43 32.73 -22.73
CA PHE A 61 4.05 33.03 -22.40
C PHE A 61 3.69 34.46 -22.82
N ARG A 62 2.40 34.74 -23.03
CA ARG A 62 1.87 36.10 -23.18
C ARG A 62 0.99 36.47 -21.99
N VAL A 63 1.03 37.73 -21.57
CA VAL A 63 0.20 38.25 -20.47
C VAL A 63 -0.86 39.19 -21.04
N GLY A 64 -2.09 39.15 -20.53
CA GLY A 64 -3.11 40.10 -20.94
C GLY A 64 -4.50 39.82 -20.37
N ASN A 65 -5.42 40.76 -20.56
CA ASN A 65 -6.82 40.54 -20.24
C ASN A 65 -7.40 39.41 -21.11
N ILE A 66 -8.24 38.55 -20.52
CA ILE A 66 -8.83 37.38 -21.20
C ILE A 66 -9.46 37.75 -22.56
N VAL A 67 -10.25 38.83 -22.62
CA VAL A 67 -10.95 39.25 -23.85
C VAL A 67 -9.99 39.71 -24.95
N ASP A 68 -8.83 40.24 -24.57
CA ASP A 68 -7.85 40.76 -25.54
C ASP A 68 -6.99 39.65 -26.16
N ILE A 69 -6.70 38.58 -25.41
CA ILE A 69 -5.71 37.57 -25.83
C ILE A 69 -6.26 36.16 -26.04
N MET A 70 -7.53 35.92 -25.69
CA MET A 70 -8.25 34.67 -25.93
C MET A 70 -9.63 34.92 -26.55
N TYR A 71 -10.70 34.87 -25.75
CA TYR A 71 -12.09 35.01 -26.18
C TYR A 71 -12.96 35.46 -25.00
N THR A 72 -14.14 36.00 -25.29
CA THR A 72 -15.10 36.41 -24.24
C THR A 72 -15.71 35.18 -23.55
N ALA A 73 -15.62 35.12 -22.23
CA ALA A 73 -16.13 34.03 -21.41
C ALA A 73 -16.74 34.55 -20.10
N SER A 74 -17.96 34.11 -19.77
CA SER A 74 -18.63 34.40 -18.50
C SER A 74 -18.62 33.20 -17.56
N GLY A 75 -18.65 33.45 -16.25
CA GLY A 75 -18.70 32.38 -15.24
C GLY A 75 -17.36 31.76 -14.85
N GLY A 76 -16.24 32.38 -15.27
CA GLY A 76 -14.89 31.96 -14.85
C GLY A 76 -14.67 32.16 -13.35
N SER A 77 -13.96 31.23 -12.71
CA SER A 77 -13.70 31.28 -11.27
C SER A 77 -12.84 32.48 -10.87
N MET A 78 -11.84 32.84 -11.69
CA MET A 78 -11.01 34.02 -11.48
C MET A 78 -11.82 35.32 -11.51
N ASP A 79 -12.70 35.47 -12.51
CA ASP A 79 -13.64 36.60 -12.61
C ASP A 79 -14.57 36.67 -11.39
N TRP A 80 -15.10 35.53 -10.95
CA TRP A 80 -15.98 35.46 -9.79
C TRP A 80 -15.27 35.85 -8.49
N VAL A 81 -14.07 35.33 -8.25
CA VAL A 81 -13.28 35.67 -7.04
C VAL A 81 -12.89 37.15 -7.05
N ARG A 82 -12.46 37.67 -8.20
CA ARG A 82 -12.14 39.09 -8.37
C ARG A 82 -13.37 39.97 -8.13
N GLY A 83 -14.49 39.65 -8.80
CA GLY A 83 -15.69 40.48 -8.76
C GLY A 83 -16.46 40.40 -7.44
N LYS A 84 -16.51 39.23 -6.80
CA LYS A 84 -17.29 39.02 -5.57
C LYS A 84 -16.53 39.43 -4.30
N PHE A 85 -15.22 39.18 -4.26
CA PHE A 85 -14.43 39.34 -3.04
C PHE A 85 -13.30 40.37 -3.17
N ASN A 86 -13.14 40.98 -4.34
CA ASN A 86 -12.10 41.99 -4.60
C ASN A 86 -10.67 41.51 -4.29
N ILE A 87 -10.39 40.20 -4.43
CA ILE A 87 -9.04 39.64 -4.21
C ILE A 87 -8.06 40.28 -5.21
N PRO A 88 -6.94 40.88 -4.75
CA PRO A 88 -6.17 41.82 -5.58
C PRO A 88 -5.31 41.11 -6.62
N VAL A 89 -4.73 39.94 -6.31
CA VAL A 89 -3.81 39.23 -7.21
C VAL A 89 -4.54 38.02 -7.79
N THR A 90 -5.05 38.15 -9.02
CA THR A 90 -5.87 37.13 -9.67
C THR A 90 -5.33 36.82 -11.06
N PHE A 91 -5.03 35.55 -11.32
CA PHE A 91 -4.49 35.10 -12.61
C PHE A 91 -5.03 33.71 -13.01
N THR A 92 -5.09 33.48 -14.31
CA THR A 92 -5.30 32.13 -14.87
C THR A 92 -4.13 31.81 -15.80
N TYR A 93 -3.43 30.71 -15.55
CA TYR A 93 -2.45 30.15 -16.47
C TYR A 93 -3.16 29.26 -17.47
N GLU A 94 -2.91 29.47 -18.76
CA GLU A 94 -3.08 28.45 -19.78
C GLU A 94 -1.70 27.89 -20.09
N LEU A 95 -1.44 26.67 -19.60
CA LEU A 95 -0.11 26.04 -19.61
C LEU A 95 0.31 25.59 -21.01
N ARG A 96 1.44 24.88 -21.10
CA ARG A 96 1.97 24.36 -22.35
C ARG A 96 0.94 23.47 -23.07
N ASP A 97 0.94 23.40 -24.41
CA ASP A 97 1.77 24.13 -25.37
C ASP A 97 0.97 25.21 -26.13
N THR A 98 1.39 25.58 -27.33
CA THR A 98 0.66 26.51 -28.21
C THR A 98 -0.31 25.79 -29.18
N GLY A 99 -0.60 24.52 -28.94
CA GLY A 99 -1.55 23.70 -29.70
C GLY A 99 -0.94 22.61 -30.57
N ARG A 100 0.38 22.34 -30.50
CA ARG A 100 0.99 21.21 -31.21
C ARG A 100 0.52 19.88 -30.60
N TYR A 101 0.39 19.82 -29.29
CA TYR A 101 -0.16 18.69 -28.55
C TYR A 101 -1.55 18.98 -27.98
N GLY A 102 -1.88 20.26 -27.79
CA GLY A 102 -3.17 20.67 -27.27
C GLY A 102 -3.41 20.10 -25.88
N PHE A 103 -4.53 19.40 -25.69
CA PHE A 103 -4.88 18.74 -24.43
C PHE A 103 -4.10 17.43 -24.18
N ILE A 104 -3.30 16.95 -25.13
CA ILE A 104 -2.57 15.66 -25.06
C ILE A 104 -1.06 15.91 -25.01
N LEU A 105 -0.63 16.78 -24.08
CA LEU A 105 0.79 17.10 -23.90
C LEU A 105 1.58 15.86 -23.42
N PRO A 106 2.74 15.52 -24.02
CA PRO A 106 3.50 14.33 -23.64
C PRO A 106 3.93 14.35 -22.16
N ALA A 107 3.93 13.18 -21.51
CA ALA A 107 4.35 13.04 -20.09
C ALA A 107 5.75 13.62 -19.80
N SER A 108 6.66 13.58 -20.77
CA SER A 108 7.98 14.23 -20.69
C SER A 108 7.93 15.75 -20.44
N GLN A 109 6.78 16.40 -20.65
CA GLN A 109 6.57 17.83 -20.41
C GLN A 109 6.04 18.14 -19.01
N ILE A 110 5.70 17.14 -18.18
CA ILE A 110 5.17 17.35 -16.82
C ILE A 110 6.21 18.09 -15.95
N ILE A 111 7.43 17.57 -15.87
CA ILE A 111 8.51 18.18 -15.08
C ILE A 111 8.86 19.57 -15.64
N PRO A 112 9.15 19.74 -16.94
CA PRO A 112 9.43 21.06 -17.51
C PRO A 112 8.33 22.12 -17.25
N THR A 113 7.05 21.74 -17.40
CA THR A 113 5.91 22.65 -17.17
C THR A 113 5.78 23.02 -15.70
N THR A 114 5.95 22.05 -14.79
CA THR A 114 5.81 22.28 -13.35
C THR A 114 6.90 23.21 -12.82
N GLU A 115 8.15 22.96 -13.21
CA GLU A 115 9.30 23.69 -12.71
C GLU A 115 9.32 25.16 -13.15
N GLU A 116 9.04 25.46 -14.42
CA GLU A 116 9.00 26.84 -14.89
C GLU A 116 7.78 27.60 -14.35
N THR A 117 6.66 26.89 -14.14
CA THR A 117 5.48 27.48 -13.52
C THR A 117 5.75 27.81 -12.06
N LEU A 118 6.50 26.97 -11.34
CA LEU A 118 6.94 27.27 -9.98
C LEU A 118 7.83 28.52 -9.93
N ASP A 119 8.81 28.65 -10.82
CA ASP A 119 9.65 29.86 -10.93
C ASP A 119 8.79 31.11 -11.17
N SER A 120 7.77 30.98 -12.03
CA SER A 120 6.78 32.02 -12.32
C SER A 120 5.98 32.44 -11.08
N LEU A 121 5.49 31.48 -10.30
CA LEU A 121 4.68 31.72 -9.10
C LEU A 121 5.50 32.38 -7.98
N ILE A 122 6.75 31.94 -7.79
CA ILE A 122 7.65 32.56 -6.80
C ILE A 122 7.86 34.04 -7.16
N ALA A 123 8.19 34.34 -8.42
CA ALA A 123 8.37 35.71 -8.88
C ALA A 123 7.08 36.53 -8.78
N MET A 124 5.92 35.93 -9.11
CA MET A 124 4.59 36.53 -9.00
C MET A 124 4.34 37.03 -7.57
N LEU A 125 4.45 36.13 -6.60
CA LEU A 125 4.10 36.41 -5.21
C LEU A 125 5.11 37.35 -4.56
N GLN A 126 6.39 37.26 -4.92
CA GLN A 126 7.42 38.19 -4.45
C GLN A 126 7.16 39.63 -4.92
N LEU A 127 6.81 39.82 -6.21
CA LEU A 127 6.52 41.16 -6.72
C LEU A 127 5.18 41.68 -6.19
N ALA A 128 4.15 40.83 -6.12
CA ALA A 128 2.87 41.19 -5.51
C ALA A 128 3.03 41.65 -4.06
N ALA A 129 3.84 40.95 -3.26
CA ALA A 129 4.13 41.36 -1.89
C ALA A 129 4.86 42.72 -1.83
N LYS A 130 5.82 42.97 -2.73
CA LYS A 130 6.51 44.27 -2.83
C LYS A 130 5.58 45.42 -3.18
N LEU A 131 4.52 45.16 -3.95
CA LEU A 131 3.49 46.13 -4.32
C LEU A 131 2.40 46.30 -3.25
N GLY A 132 2.52 45.62 -2.11
CA GLY A 132 1.60 45.77 -0.98
C GLY A 132 0.38 44.85 -1.01
N TYR A 133 0.33 43.85 -1.89
CA TYR A 133 -0.76 42.88 -1.97
C TYR A 133 -0.59 41.64 -1.08
N GLY A 134 0.44 41.59 -0.24
CA GLY A 134 0.69 40.51 0.72
C GLY A 134 -0.01 40.69 2.07
N LEU A 135 -0.04 39.63 2.88
CA LEU A 135 -0.56 39.70 4.26
C LEU A 135 0.25 40.70 5.12
N PRO A 136 -0.37 41.41 6.09
CA PRO A 136 0.32 42.39 6.92
C PRO A 136 1.49 41.77 7.68
N GLN A 137 2.66 42.43 7.62
CA GLN A 137 3.88 42.03 8.32
C GLN A 137 3.67 41.99 9.83
N ARG A 138 3.39 40.80 10.37
CA ARG A 138 3.85 40.40 11.71
C ARG A 138 4.69 39.15 11.54
N SER A 139 5.93 39.25 12.01
CA SER A 139 6.99 38.25 12.00
C SER A 139 6.48 36.80 12.01
N MET A 140 6.46 36.14 10.86
CA MET A 140 6.41 34.67 10.83
C MET A 140 6.96 34.16 9.51
N MET A 141 7.94 33.26 9.62
CA MET A 141 8.54 32.51 8.51
C MET A 141 7.46 31.98 7.57
N TRP A 142 7.70 32.17 6.29
CA TRP A 142 6.81 31.84 5.19
C TRP A 142 6.52 30.33 5.16
N LYS A 143 5.36 29.90 5.66
CA LYS A 143 4.83 28.55 5.41
C LYS A 143 3.94 28.63 4.17
N ILE A 144 4.54 28.46 2.99
CA ILE A 144 3.79 28.30 1.74
C ILE A 144 3.14 26.92 1.79
N PHE A 145 1.84 26.86 2.06
CA PHE A 145 1.04 25.66 1.84
C PHE A 145 0.49 25.69 0.41
N VAL A 146 1.12 24.93 -0.48
CA VAL A 146 0.53 24.61 -1.79
C VAL A 146 -0.47 23.48 -1.56
N PHE A 147 -1.77 23.81 -1.59
CA PHE A 147 -2.82 22.81 -1.74
C PHE A 147 -3.12 22.64 -3.23
N ALA A 148 -2.64 21.53 -3.81
CA ALA A 148 -3.13 21.05 -5.10
C ALA A 148 -4.49 20.36 -4.87
N PHE A 149 -5.55 20.81 -5.55
CA PHE A 149 -6.80 20.05 -5.63
C PHE A 149 -7.09 19.65 -7.07
N VAL A 150 -6.87 18.35 -7.30
CA VAL A 150 -7.69 17.41 -8.08
C VAL A 150 -8.04 17.85 -9.50
N ALA A 151 -7.11 17.58 -10.42
CA ALA A 151 -7.54 16.90 -11.64
C ALA A 151 -8.24 15.60 -11.22
N LEU A 152 -9.30 15.19 -11.94
CA LEU A 152 -9.62 13.77 -12.08
C LEU A 152 -8.44 13.11 -12.80
N ALA A 153 -7.31 13.01 -12.11
CA ALA A 153 -6.33 12.00 -12.39
C ALA A 153 -7.09 10.71 -12.10
N THR A 154 -7.36 9.93 -13.13
CA THR A 154 -7.12 8.50 -12.95
C THR A 154 -5.73 8.45 -12.30
N ALA A 155 -5.65 8.12 -11.01
CA ALA A 155 -4.35 8.01 -10.35
C ALA A 155 -3.54 7.07 -11.23
N GLU A 156 -2.55 7.60 -11.92
CA GLU A 156 -1.71 6.79 -12.77
C GLU A 156 -1.06 5.79 -11.82
N GLN A 157 -1.28 4.50 -12.09
CA GLN A 157 -0.70 3.45 -11.26
C GLN A 157 0.81 3.68 -11.21
N VAL A 158 1.38 3.57 -10.01
CA VAL A 158 2.84 3.67 -9.80
C VAL A 158 3.51 2.65 -10.71
N LYS A 159 4.39 3.15 -11.58
CA LYS A 159 5.19 2.35 -12.49
C LYS A 159 6.50 1.96 -11.84
N TYR A 160 6.90 0.72 -12.11
CA TYR A 160 8.14 0.11 -11.62
C TYR A 160 9.10 -0.20 -12.77
N ASP A 161 9.05 0.61 -13.85
CA ASP A 161 9.88 0.42 -15.05
C ASP A 161 11.36 0.42 -14.67
N ASN A 162 12.06 -0.67 -14.98
CA ASN A 162 13.48 -0.89 -14.72
C ASN A 162 13.87 -0.96 -13.24
N TYR A 163 12.90 -1.05 -12.32
CA TYR A 163 13.20 -1.44 -10.94
C TYR A 163 13.72 -2.87 -10.95
N LYS A 164 14.76 -3.12 -10.15
CA LYS A 164 15.40 -4.44 -10.06
C LYS A 164 15.28 -4.98 -8.65
N VAL A 165 15.12 -6.29 -8.54
CA VAL A 165 15.23 -6.98 -7.25
C VAL A 165 16.55 -7.75 -7.22
N PHE A 166 17.39 -7.40 -6.26
CA PHE A 166 18.66 -8.06 -6.00
C PHE A 166 18.56 -8.97 -4.80
N ARG A 167 19.12 -10.17 -4.94
CA ARG A 167 19.33 -11.11 -3.83
C ARG A 167 20.74 -10.97 -3.30
N ILE A 168 20.85 -10.83 -1.99
CA ILE A 168 22.10 -10.63 -1.26
C ILE A 168 22.18 -11.66 -0.13
N VAL A 169 23.36 -12.21 0.13
CA VAL A 169 23.58 -13.11 1.27
C VAL A 169 24.72 -12.56 2.12
N PRO A 170 24.44 -11.77 3.18
CA PRO A 170 25.48 -11.28 4.09
C PRO A 170 26.19 -12.45 4.77
N LYS A 171 27.52 -12.40 4.85
CA LYS A 171 28.37 -13.39 5.50
C LYS A 171 28.95 -12.92 6.82
N THR A 172 28.97 -11.62 7.07
CA THR A 172 29.47 -11.02 8.32
C THR A 172 28.42 -10.12 8.96
N ALA A 173 28.54 -9.88 10.27
CA ALA A 173 27.66 -8.96 10.99
C ALA A 173 27.77 -7.52 10.45
N GLU A 174 28.98 -7.09 10.06
CA GLU A 174 29.22 -5.79 9.43
C GLU A 174 28.48 -5.65 8.09
N GLN A 175 28.50 -6.68 7.25
CA GLN A 175 27.73 -6.67 6.00
C GLN A 175 26.23 -6.58 6.25
N LEU A 176 25.73 -7.30 7.25
CA LEU A 176 24.32 -7.27 7.64
C LEU A 176 23.91 -5.87 8.11
N GLU A 177 24.69 -5.26 9.01
CA GLU A 177 24.43 -3.92 9.56
C GLU A 177 24.39 -2.85 8.47
N VAL A 178 25.31 -2.87 7.50
CA VAL A 178 25.30 -1.89 6.40
C VAL A 178 24.13 -2.12 5.44
N ILE A 179 23.73 -3.38 5.20
CA ILE A 179 22.54 -3.67 4.38
C ILE A 179 21.27 -3.18 5.10
N GLU A 180 21.16 -3.35 6.41
CA GLU A 180 20.03 -2.82 7.21
C GLU A 180 19.90 -1.30 7.07
N GLN A 181 21.02 -0.57 7.06
CA GLN A 181 21.03 0.88 6.88
C GLN A 181 20.52 1.35 5.51
N LEU A 182 20.49 0.49 4.48
CA LEU A 182 19.87 0.86 3.19
C LEU A 182 18.37 1.15 3.34
N GLU A 183 17.70 0.59 4.36
CA GLU A 183 16.28 0.85 4.65
C GLU A 183 16.05 2.32 5.06
N GLU A 184 17.04 2.95 5.68
CA GLU A 184 16.97 4.35 6.11
C GLU A 184 17.00 5.32 4.92
N SER A 185 17.60 4.90 3.80
CA SER A 185 17.55 5.62 2.53
C SER A 185 16.21 5.38 1.82
N SER A 186 15.14 5.95 2.39
CA SER A 186 13.75 5.77 1.94
C SER A 186 13.47 6.14 0.46
N ASP A 187 14.35 6.91 -0.18
CA ASP A 187 14.24 7.21 -1.60
C ASP A 187 14.97 6.15 -2.41
N GLY A 188 14.31 5.03 -2.71
CA GLY A 188 14.70 4.09 -3.77
C GLY A 188 15.16 2.69 -3.35
N PHE A 189 15.09 2.32 -2.06
CA PHE A 189 15.28 0.95 -1.59
C PHE A 189 14.02 0.44 -0.88
N SER A 190 13.56 -0.76 -1.24
CA SER A 190 12.42 -1.42 -0.58
C SER A 190 12.72 -2.90 -0.39
N PHE A 191 12.76 -3.33 0.86
CA PHE A 191 13.00 -4.74 1.19
C PHE A 191 11.75 -5.56 0.92
N TRP A 192 11.92 -6.54 0.03
CA TRP A 192 10.93 -7.58 -0.19
C TRP A 192 11.09 -8.71 0.81
N LYS A 193 12.34 -8.99 1.21
CA LYS A 193 12.67 -9.79 2.39
C LYS A 193 13.70 -9.04 3.22
N GLU A 194 13.35 -8.74 4.46
CA GLU A 194 14.18 -7.97 5.38
C GLU A 194 15.47 -8.72 5.77
N PRO A 195 16.56 -7.99 6.09
CA PRO A 195 17.72 -8.55 6.75
C PRO A 195 17.34 -9.24 8.05
N SER A 196 17.95 -10.40 8.31
CA SER A 196 17.60 -11.27 9.45
C SER A 196 18.83 -11.71 10.24
N THR A 197 19.59 -12.63 9.66
CA THR A 197 20.86 -13.11 10.19
C THR A 197 21.85 -13.24 9.06
N VAL A 198 23.13 -13.36 9.42
CA VAL A 198 24.14 -13.81 8.45
C VAL A 198 23.70 -15.13 7.82
N GLU A 199 24.11 -15.32 6.58
CA GLU A 199 23.82 -16.46 5.71
C GLU A 199 22.38 -16.62 5.22
N ASN A 200 21.43 -15.84 5.75
CA ASN A 200 20.10 -15.74 5.19
C ASN A 200 20.06 -14.74 4.04
N PHE A 201 19.34 -15.08 2.98
CA PHE A 201 19.20 -14.16 1.86
C PHE A 201 18.28 -12.99 2.20
N VAL A 202 18.59 -11.85 1.60
CA VAL A 202 17.88 -10.58 1.63
C VAL A 202 17.49 -10.25 0.19
N ASP A 203 16.25 -9.84 -0.03
CA ASP A 203 15.79 -9.38 -1.34
C ASP A 203 15.44 -7.90 -1.26
N VAL A 204 16.14 -7.08 -2.04
CA VAL A 204 15.94 -5.63 -2.07
C VAL A 204 15.55 -5.18 -3.47
N MET A 205 14.40 -4.52 -3.57
CA MET A 205 13.99 -3.80 -4.76
C MET A 205 14.67 -2.43 -4.77
N VAL A 206 15.37 -2.13 -5.87
CA VAL A 206 16.16 -0.92 -6.03
C VAL A 206 15.63 -0.12 -7.22
N ALA A 207 15.37 1.17 -6.99
CA ALA A 207 14.94 2.11 -8.00
C ALA A 207 16.07 2.36 -9.04
N PRO A 208 15.74 2.59 -10.32
CA PRO A 208 16.72 2.74 -11.39
C PRO A 208 17.84 3.75 -11.10
N HIS A 209 17.49 4.88 -10.47
CA HIS A 209 18.43 5.95 -10.14
C HIS A 209 19.41 5.57 -9.02
N ASN A 210 19.10 4.56 -8.20
CA ASN A 210 19.94 4.07 -7.09
C ASN A 210 20.71 2.79 -7.40
N ILE A 211 20.50 2.16 -8.55
CA ILE A 211 21.26 0.97 -8.94
C ILE A 211 22.79 1.22 -8.92
N PRO A 212 23.32 2.37 -9.39
CA PRO A 212 24.75 2.65 -9.27
C PRO A 212 25.23 2.65 -7.81
N THR A 213 24.52 3.38 -6.93
CA THR A 213 24.82 3.44 -5.48
C THR A 213 24.80 2.06 -4.86
N PHE A 214 23.77 1.25 -5.15
CA PHE A 214 23.67 -0.13 -4.69
C PHE A 214 24.90 -0.96 -5.06
N ARG A 215 25.33 -0.87 -6.33
CA ARG A 215 26.49 -1.61 -6.83
C ARG A 215 27.80 -1.18 -6.17
N ASP A 216 27.96 0.11 -5.92
CA ASP A 216 29.15 0.64 -5.22
C ASP A 216 29.20 0.16 -3.77
N VAL A 217 28.06 0.12 -3.07
CA VAL A 217 27.97 -0.45 -1.71
C VAL A 217 28.32 -1.94 -1.73
N MET A 218 27.70 -2.74 -2.59
CA MET A 218 27.98 -4.18 -2.68
C MET A 218 29.44 -4.47 -3.03
N LYS A 219 30.04 -3.69 -3.93
CA LYS A 219 31.46 -3.80 -4.28
C LYS A 219 32.37 -3.46 -3.10
N THR A 220 32.04 -2.41 -2.35
CA THR A 220 32.83 -1.97 -1.19
C THR A 220 32.81 -2.99 -0.06
N LEU A 221 31.65 -3.61 0.18
CA LEU A 221 31.48 -4.65 1.20
C LEU A 221 31.94 -6.04 0.75
N GLU A 222 32.38 -6.18 -0.51
CA GLU A 222 32.70 -7.45 -1.17
C GLU A 222 31.57 -8.49 -1.05
N VAL A 223 30.32 -8.01 -1.13
CA VAL A 223 29.12 -8.87 -1.04
C VAL A 223 28.67 -9.26 -2.44
N PRO A 224 28.67 -10.55 -2.80
CA PRO A 224 28.09 -11.00 -4.05
C PRO A 224 26.57 -10.82 -4.04
N TYR A 225 26.00 -10.49 -5.20
CA TYR A 225 24.56 -10.37 -5.36
C TYR A 225 24.10 -10.96 -6.70
N ASP A 226 22.89 -11.48 -6.72
CA ASP A 226 22.21 -11.95 -7.93
C ASP A 226 21.09 -10.98 -8.31
N THR A 227 20.87 -10.78 -9.62
CA THR A 227 19.69 -10.04 -10.10
C THR A 227 18.55 -11.04 -10.34
N TYR A 228 17.59 -11.11 -9.42
CA TYR A 228 16.46 -12.05 -9.50
C TYR A 228 15.34 -11.51 -10.38
N VAL A 229 15.04 -10.21 -10.27
CA VAL A 229 14.06 -9.53 -11.12
C VAL A 229 14.76 -8.41 -11.86
N ASN A 230 14.77 -8.48 -13.19
CA ASN A 230 15.43 -7.50 -14.04
C ASN A 230 14.58 -6.26 -14.34
N ASP A 231 13.27 -6.42 -14.30
CA ASP A 231 12.29 -5.36 -14.46
C ASP A 231 11.01 -5.77 -13.73
N VAL A 232 10.72 -5.10 -12.62
CA VAL A 232 9.54 -5.35 -11.80
C VAL A 232 8.26 -5.03 -12.59
N GLN A 233 8.27 -4.03 -13.47
CA GLN A 233 7.07 -3.68 -14.25
C GLN A 233 6.65 -4.83 -15.18
N THR A 234 7.59 -5.51 -15.81
CA THR A 234 7.30 -6.69 -16.64
C THR A 234 6.54 -7.78 -15.87
N LEU A 235 6.89 -8.01 -14.59
CA LEU A 235 6.16 -8.96 -13.75
C LEU A 235 4.75 -8.46 -13.41
N ILE A 236 4.59 -7.18 -13.05
CA ILE A 236 3.28 -6.56 -12.78
C ILE A 236 2.37 -6.67 -14.00
N ASP A 237 2.89 -6.37 -15.20
CA ASP A 237 2.11 -6.43 -16.44
C ASP A 237 1.68 -7.87 -16.78
N SER A 238 2.45 -8.88 -16.34
CA SER A 238 2.13 -10.29 -16.53
C SER A 238 1.06 -10.83 -15.56
N GLU A 239 0.78 -10.14 -14.45
CA GLU A 239 -0.27 -10.55 -13.49
C GLU A 239 -1.69 -10.30 -14.00
N GLN A 240 -1.86 -9.46 -15.03
CA GLN A 240 -3.16 -9.07 -15.58
C GLN A 240 -3.41 -9.80 -16.91
N PRO A 241 -3.91 -11.06 -16.91
CA PRO A 241 -4.31 -11.69 -18.16
C PRO A 241 -5.43 -10.87 -18.82
N PRO A 242 -5.52 -10.85 -20.17
CA PRO A 242 -6.51 -10.06 -20.89
C PRO A 242 -7.93 -10.37 -20.42
N VAL A 243 -8.66 -9.31 -20.07
CA VAL A 243 -10.03 -9.33 -19.52
C VAL A 243 -10.94 -10.20 -20.40
N GLN A 244 -11.21 -11.42 -19.96
CA GLN A 244 -12.40 -12.14 -20.41
C GLN A 244 -13.53 -11.78 -19.44
N PRO A 245 -14.70 -11.35 -19.94
CA PRO A 245 -15.87 -11.21 -19.08
C PRO A 245 -16.22 -12.60 -18.53
N LEU A 246 -15.84 -12.85 -17.29
CA LEU A 246 -16.14 -14.09 -16.60
C LEU A 246 -17.64 -14.17 -16.31
N VAL A 247 -18.25 -15.28 -16.71
CA VAL A 247 -19.64 -15.63 -16.35
C VAL A 247 -19.70 -16.20 -14.91
N ALA A 248 -18.56 -16.63 -14.34
CA ALA A 248 -18.42 -17.21 -13.01
C ALA A 248 -17.06 -16.82 -12.36
N PHE A 249 -16.99 -16.78 -11.03
CA PHE A 249 -15.77 -16.45 -10.28
C PHE A 249 -14.63 -17.46 -10.57
N ASP A 250 -13.43 -16.98 -10.95
CA ASP A 250 -12.28 -17.83 -11.31
C ASP A 250 -11.25 -17.89 -10.17
N LEU A 251 -11.15 -19.04 -9.51
CA LEU A 251 -10.21 -19.24 -8.39
C LEU A 251 -8.72 -19.20 -8.80
N ASN A 252 -8.39 -19.13 -10.09
CA ASN A 252 -7.02 -19.06 -10.60
C ASN A 252 -6.58 -17.65 -11.02
N SER A 253 -7.32 -16.63 -10.62
CA SER A 253 -7.03 -15.22 -10.91
C SER A 253 -6.91 -14.39 -9.64
N TYR A 254 -6.15 -13.28 -9.71
CA TYR A 254 -6.15 -12.27 -8.65
C TYR A 254 -7.33 -11.33 -8.81
N HIS A 255 -8.05 -11.10 -7.71
CA HIS A 255 -9.34 -10.41 -7.73
C HIS A 255 -9.31 -9.08 -7.01
N LYS A 256 -10.09 -8.12 -7.51
CA LYS A 256 -10.33 -6.86 -6.80
C LYS A 256 -11.16 -7.10 -5.55
N LEU A 257 -11.04 -6.20 -4.57
CA LEU A 257 -11.72 -6.31 -3.29
C LEU A 257 -13.24 -6.60 -3.41
N GLU A 258 -13.93 -5.87 -4.29
CA GLU A 258 -15.37 -6.02 -4.47
C GLU A 258 -15.77 -7.37 -5.10
N GLU A 259 -14.90 -7.95 -5.93
CA GLU A 259 -15.10 -9.29 -6.50
C GLU A 259 -14.98 -10.35 -5.42
N ILE A 260 -13.99 -10.21 -4.53
CA ILE A 260 -13.81 -11.09 -3.37
C ILE A 260 -15.02 -11.00 -2.43
N TYR A 261 -15.53 -9.80 -2.18
CA TYR A 261 -16.70 -9.58 -1.33
C TYR A 261 -17.96 -10.17 -1.95
N SER A 262 -18.13 -10.02 -3.26
CA SER A 262 -19.24 -10.62 -4.00
C SER A 262 -19.18 -12.14 -3.99
N PHE A 263 -17.97 -12.72 -4.11
CA PHE A 263 -17.76 -14.16 -4.00
C PHE A 263 -18.23 -14.70 -2.63
N PHE A 264 -17.87 -14.05 -1.53
CA PHE A 264 -18.32 -14.46 -0.20
C PHE A 264 -19.82 -14.28 0.02
N ASP A 265 -20.40 -13.21 -0.52
CA ASP A 265 -21.86 -13.03 -0.50
C ASP A 265 -22.55 -14.17 -1.29
N SER A 266 -21.98 -14.61 -2.42
CA SER A 266 -22.49 -15.75 -3.20
C SER A 266 -22.35 -17.09 -2.45
N LEU A 267 -21.23 -17.36 -1.78
CA LEU A 267 -21.08 -18.57 -0.96
C LEU A 267 -22.11 -18.62 0.17
N ALA A 268 -22.44 -17.49 0.79
CA ALA A 268 -23.47 -17.44 1.82
C ALA A 268 -24.88 -17.72 1.26
N GLN A 269 -25.14 -17.34 0.01
CA GLN A 269 -26.40 -17.63 -0.68
C GLN A 269 -26.50 -19.10 -1.12
N ASP A 270 -25.40 -19.68 -1.62
CA ASP A 270 -25.36 -21.03 -2.15
C ASP A 270 -25.37 -22.11 -1.04
N TYR A 271 -24.88 -21.77 0.16
CA TYR A 271 -24.78 -22.70 1.30
C TYR A 271 -25.52 -22.16 2.54
N PRO A 272 -26.85 -21.93 2.46
CA PRO A 272 -27.61 -21.39 3.58
C PRO A 272 -27.51 -22.30 4.80
N GLY A 273 -27.27 -21.70 5.96
CA GLY A 273 -27.10 -22.42 7.23
C GLY A 273 -25.70 -23.01 7.46
N LYS A 274 -24.83 -23.05 6.43
CA LYS A 274 -23.41 -23.42 6.59
C LYS A 274 -22.49 -22.21 6.49
N VAL A 275 -22.73 -21.30 5.55
CA VAL A 275 -21.88 -20.13 5.34
C VAL A 275 -22.59 -18.87 5.83
N GLN A 276 -21.89 -18.07 6.62
CA GLN A 276 -22.37 -16.78 7.14
C GLN A 276 -21.33 -15.70 6.86
N VAL A 277 -21.73 -14.60 6.24
CA VAL A 277 -20.87 -13.40 6.13
C VAL A 277 -20.66 -12.80 7.52
N ILE A 278 -19.41 -12.53 7.87
CA ILE A 278 -19.00 -11.93 9.13
C ILE A 278 -18.22 -10.64 8.87
N GLU A 279 -18.28 -9.72 9.83
CA GLU A 279 -17.60 -8.42 9.76
C GLU A 279 -16.73 -8.27 11.00
N GLY A 280 -15.43 -8.07 10.78
CA GLY A 280 -14.46 -7.87 11.86
C GLY A 280 -14.30 -6.41 12.27
N GLY A 281 -14.84 -5.48 11.48
CA GLY A 281 -14.77 -4.05 11.73
C GLY A 281 -14.78 -3.23 10.45
N LYS A 282 -14.26 -2.00 10.57
CA LYS A 282 -14.09 -1.07 9.44
C LYS A 282 -12.68 -0.51 9.41
N THR A 283 -12.20 -0.24 8.21
CA THR A 283 -10.90 0.37 7.93
C THR A 283 -10.93 1.90 8.09
N TYR A 284 -9.77 2.54 7.97
CA TYR A 284 -9.65 4.00 8.04
C TYR A 284 -10.48 4.71 6.97
N GLU A 285 -10.48 4.21 5.73
CA GLU A 285 -11.27 4.72 4.62
C GLU A 285 -12.72 4.20 4.61
N GLY A 286 -13.13 3.48 5.67
CA GLY A 286 -14.53 3.11 5.94
C GLY A 286 -15.00 1.82 5.26
N ARG A 287 -14.10 1.04 4.66
CA ARG A 287 -14.43 -0.29 4.11
C ARG A 287 -14.64 -1.29 5.22
N LYS A 288 -15.53 -2.26 5.03
CA LYS A 288 -15.70 -3.37 5.96
C LYS A 288 -14.48 -4.29 5.89
N ILE A 289 -14.05 -4.83 7.01
CA ILE A 289 -13.16 -6.01 7.04
C ILE A 289 -14.09 -7.23 7.00
N LYS A 290 -14.38 -7.71 5.79
CA LYS A 290 -15.38 -8.77 5.54
C LYS A 290 -14.72 -10.14 5.47
N GLY A 291 -15.35 -11.12 6.10
CA GLY A 291 -14.98 -12.53 6.05
C GLY A 291 -16.21 -13.44 5.94
N VAL A 292 -15.97 -14.75 6.03
CA VAL A 292 -17.02 -15.77 6.16
C VAL A 292 -16.75 -16.69 7.34
N LYS A 293 -17.82 -17.07 8.04
CA LYS A 293 -17.85 -18.22 8.93
C LYS A 293 -18.41 -19.41 8.16
N ILE A 294 -17.65 -20.50 8.08
CA ILE A 294 -18.14 -21.78 7.55
C ILE A 294 -18.38 -22.72 8.74
N SER A 295 -19.63 -23.13 8.94
CA SER A 295 -20.04 -23.95 10.07
C SER A 295 -20.54 -25.33 9.64
N PHE A 296 -20.00 -26.36 10.29
CA PHE A 296 -20.39 -27.76 10.13
C PHE A 296 -21.01 -28.35 11.41
N GLY A 297 -21.36 -27.50 12.37
CA GLY A 297 -22.04 -27.86 13.62
C GLY A 297 -21.73 -26.88 14.76
N GLU A 298 -22.70 -26.67 15.67
CA GLU A 298 -22.61 -25.64 16.70
C GLU A 298 -21.44 -25.84 17.69
N ASN A 299 -21.08 -27.10 17.98
CA ASN A 299 -20.08 -27.45 18.99
C ASN A 299 -18.74 -27.93 18.38
N LYS A 300 -18.49 -27.67 17.09
CA LYS A 300 -17.21 -28.01 16.47
C LYS A 300 -16.12 -27.02 16.89
N PRO A 301 -14.88 -27.48 17.17
CA PRO A 301 -13.77 -26.60 17.47
C PRO A 301 -13.47 -25.66 16.30
N GLY A 302 -13.11 -24.42 16.60
CA GLY A 302 -12.88 -23.40 15.57
C GLY A 302 -11.42 -23.26 15.13
N ILE A 303 -11.24 -22.93 13.85
CA ILE A 303 -9.98 -22.51 13.24
C ILE A 303 -10.17 -21.08 12.70
N PHE A 304 -9.27 -20.18 13.05
CA PHE A 304 -9.20 -18.83 12.51
C PHE A 304 -8.13 -18.78 11.41
N LEU A 305 -8.50 -18.30 10.22
CA LEU A 305 -7.63 -18.20 9.05
C LEU A 305 -7.63 -16.75 8.54
N GLU A 306 -6.47 -16.12 8.58
CA GLU A 306 -6.27 -14.77 8.05
C GLU A 306 -5.32 -14.72 6.86
N GLY A 307 -5.50 -13.72 6.02
CA GLY A 307 -4.50 -13.30 5.03
C GLY A 307 -4.74 -11.88 4.54
N GLY A 308 -3.84 -11.38 3.70
CA GLY A 308 -3.94 -10.02 3.15
C GLY A 308 -3.84 -8.93 4.21
N ILE A 309 -3.18 -9.20 5.34
CA ILE A 309 -2.80 -8.16 6.32
C ILE A 309 -1.74 -7.22 5.72
N HIS A 310 -0.83 -7.79 4.92
CA HIS A 310 -0.02 -7.05 3.95
C HIS A 310 -0.67 -7.11 2.57
N PRO A 311 -1.13 -5.99 2.01
CA PRO A 311 -1.86 -5.93 0.76
C PRO A 311 -1.14 -6.46 -0.47
N ARG A 312 0.18 -6.31 -0.56
CA ARG A 312 0.97 -6.71 -1.74
C ARG A 312 1.07 -8.23 -1.91
N GLU A 313 0.72 -9.00 -0.88
CA GLU A 313 0.86 -10.45 -0.81
C GLU A 313 -0.35 -11.17 -1.43
N TRP A 314 -0.62 -10.91 -2.71
CA TRP A 314 -1.87 -11.33 -3.38
C TRP A 314 -2.11 -12.85 -3.37
N VAL A 315 -1.07 -13.67 -3.41
CA VAL A 315 -1.19 -15.13 -3.35
C VAL A 315 -1.78 -15.61 -2.01
N ALA A 316 -1.54 -14.89 -0.91
CA ALA A 316 -2.14 -15.22 0.39
C ALA A 316 -3.67 -15.08 0.33
N THR A 317 -4.16 -13.94 -0.16
CA THR A 317 -5.59 -13.70 -0.37
C THR A 317 -6.19 -14.74 -1.32
N ALA A 318 -5.59 -14.95 -2.50
CA ALA A 318 -6.09 -15.89 -3.49
C ALA A 318 -6.13 -17.35 -2.97
N SER A 319 -5.09 -17.77 -2.25
CA SER A 319 -5.02 -19.12 -1.66
C SER A 319 -6.12 -19.34 -0.62
N ILE A 320 -6.46 -18.32 0.18
CA ILE A 320 -7.57 -18.43 1.14
C ILE A 320 -8.93 -18.57 0.45
N LEU A 321 -9.16 -17.85 -0.65
CA LEU A 321 -10.40 -17.99 -1.42
C LEU A 321 -10.53 -19.41 -2.01
N TYR A 322 -9.42 -19.93 -2.56
CA TYR A 322 -9.34 -21.29 -3.05
C TYR A 322 -9.62 -22.31 -1.94
N MET A 323 -8.98 -22.17 -0.78
CA MET A 323 -9.22 -23.04 0.37
C MET A 323 -10.67 -22.95 0.88
N ALA A 324 -11.26 -21.75 0.95
CA ALA A 324 -12.66 -21.60 1.34
C ALA A 324 -13.62 -22.37 0.40
N ASN A 325 -13.34 -22.36 -0.90
CA ASN A 325 -14.07 -23.19 -1.86
C ASN A 325 -13.86 -24.69 -1.61
N GLU A 326 -12.62 -25.14 -1.40
CA GLU A 326 -12.32 -26.56 -1.14
C GLU A 326 -12.96 -27.06 0.18
N LEU A 327 -13.00 -26.21 1.21
CA LEU A 327 -13.70 -26.50 2.47
C LEU A 327 -15.21 -26.71 2.29
N LEU A 328 -15.81 -26.37 1.15
CA LEU A 328 -17.21 -26.64 0.82
C LEU A 328 -17.35 -27.74 -0.23
N ASN A 329 -16.43 -27.80 -1.19
CA ASN A 329 -16.62 -28.52 -2.47
C ASN A 329 -15.56 -29.57 -2.79
N SER A 330 -14.54 -29.75 -1.95
CA SER A 330 -13.44 -30.68 -2.27
C SER A 330 -13.94 -32.11 -2.51
N LYS A 331 -13.31 -32.79 -3.45
CA LYS A 331 -13.52 -34.23 -3.68
C LYS A 331 -12.57 -35.09 -2.86
N ASP A 332 -11.58 -34.49 -2.20
CA ASP A 332 -10.66 -35.19 -1.32
C ASP A 332 -11.31 -35.47 0.04
N ALA A 333 -11.41 -36.75 0.41
CA ALA A 333 -12.04 -37.17 1.65
C ALA A 333 -11.33 -36.64 2.90
N ASN A 334 -10.00 -36.48 2.88
CA ASN A 334 -9.27 -35.93 4.01
C ASN A 334 -9.56 -34.44 4.18
N VAL A 335 -9.64 -33.69 3.08
CA VAL A 335 -10.02 -32.27 3.09
C VAL A 335 -11.45 -32.12 3.61
N ARG A 336 -12.39 -32.92 3.10
CA ARG A 336 -13.77 -32.93 3.58
C ARG A 336 -13.86 -33.26 5.07
N GLN A 337 -13.12 -34.26 5.53
CA GLN A 337 -13.08 -34.63 6.94
C GLN A 337 -12.56 -33.50 7.83
N LEU A 338 -11.46 -32.84 7.42
CA LEU A 338 -10.90 -31.69 8.12
C LEU A 338 -11.92 -30.53 8.17
N ALA A 339 -12.57 -30.25 7.05
CA ALA A 339 -13.57 -29.20 6.94
C ALA A 339 -14.73 -29.44 7.90
N GLU A 340 -15.32 -30.64 7.86
CA GLU A 340 -16.53 -31.01 8.60
C GLU A 340 -16.30 -31.23 10.11
N SER A 341 -15.04 -31.42 10.53
CA SER A 341 -14.70 -31.51 11.95
C SER A 341 -14.52 -30.14 12.62
N HIS A 342 -14.53 -29.03 11.87
CA HIS A 342 -14.23 -27.70 12.39
C HIS A 342 -15.24 -26.64 11.97
N ASN A 343 -15.29 -25.56 12.76
CA ASN A 343 -15.86 -24.28 12.31
C ASN A 343 -14.71 -23.38 11.83
N TRP A 344 -14.90 -22.67 10.72
CA TRP A 344 -13.86 -21.85 10.10
C TRP A 344 -14.25 -20.38 10.17
N TYR A 345 -13.33 -19.53 10.62
CA TYR A 345 -13.46 -18.08 10.61
C TYR A 345 -12.42 -17.54 9.63
N ILE A 346 -12.87 -17.13 8.44
CA ILE A 346 -11.99 -16.86 7.30
C ILE A 346 -12.08 -15.39 6.92
N PHE A 347 -10.93 -14.71 6.94
CA PHE A 347 -10.77 -13.32 6.51
C PHE A 347 -9.60 -13.22 5.52
N PRO A 348 -9.89 -13.20 4.20
CA PRO A 348 -8.86 -13.25 3.15
C PRO A 348 -8.18 -11.90 2.92
N VAL A 349 -8.78 -10.80 3.39
CA VAL A 349 -8.29 -9.43 3.26
C VAL A 349 -8.43 -8.71 4.61
N PHE A 350 -7.41 -8.84 5.45
CA PHE A 350 -7.33 -8.16 6.75
C PHE A 350 -7.09 -6.65 6.64
N ASN A 351 -6.47 -6.18 5.56
CA ASN A 351 -6.23 -4.77 5.27
C ASN A 351 -6.92 -4.32 3.96
N PRO A 352 -8.26 -4.14 3.95
CA PRO A 352 -9.02 -3.81 2.74
C PRO A 352 -8.59 -2.52 2.03
N ASP A 353 -8.22 -1.47 2.77
CA ASP A 353 -7.83 -0.19 2.17
C ASP A 353 -6.51 -0.33 1.43
N GLY A 354 -5.52 -0.95 2.08
CA GLY A 354 -4.26 -1.24 1.45
C GLY A 354 -4.44 -2.17 0.24
N TYR A 355 -5.29 -3.20 0.34
CA TYR A 355 -5.58 -4.12 -0.77
C TYR A 355 -6.18 -3.41 -1.97
N ALA A 356 -7.21 -2.58 -1.76
CA ALA A 356 -7.78 -1.74 -2.81
C ALA A 356 -6.75 -0.76 -3.40
N TYR A 357 -5.80 -0.27 -2.59
CA TYR A 357 -4.72 0.59 -3.05
C TYR A 357 -3.71 -0.15 -3.95
N THR A 358 -3.45 -1.44 -3.70
CA THR A 358 -2.58 -2.25 -4.59
C THR A 358 -3.17 -2.49 -5.97
N HIS A 359 -4.50 -2.55 -6.08
CA HIS A 359 -5.20 -2.70 -7.36
C HIS A 359 -5.37 -1.37 -8.12
N SER A 360 -5.48 -0.26 -7.39
CA SER A 360 -5.81 1.04 -7.99
C SER A 360 -4.62 1.97 -8.21
N THR A 361 -3.59 1.90 -7.36
CA THR A 361 -2.57 2.95 -7.28
C THR A 361 -1.15 2.40 -7.16
N ASN A 362 -0.83 1.58 -6.15
CA ASN A 362 0.54 1.10 -5.94
C ASN A 362 0.57 -0.39 -5.60
N ARG A 363 0.94 -1.22 -6.58
CA ARG A 363 1.00 -2.68 -6.48
C ARG A 363 1.91 -3.20 -5.36
N MET A 364 2.96 -2.46 -4.99
CA MET A 364 3.93 -2.86 -3.95
C MET A 364 3.58 -2.33 -2.54
N TRP A 365 2.40 -1.73 -2.35
CA TRP A 365 1.99 -1.19 -1.05
C TRP A 365 1.81 -2.27 0.02
N ARG A 366 2.43 -2.09 1.20
CA ARG A 366 2.41 -3.05 2.32
C ARG A 366 1.52 -2.62 3.50
N LYS A 367 1.39 -1.33 3.75
CA LYS A 367 0.83 -0.80 5.01
C LYS A 367 -0.68 -0.61 4.97
N THR A 368 -1.28 -0.20 6.08
CA THR A 368 -2.64 0.37 6.10
C THR A 368 -2.66 1.74 5.36
N ARG A 369 -3.78 2.48 5.43
CA ARG A 369 -3.93 3.77 4.70
C ARG A 369 -4.18 4.99 5.58
N LYS A 370 -4.10 4.85 6.91
CA LYS A 370 -4.21 5.99 7.85
C LYS A 370 -3.05 6.99 7.65
N PRO A 371 -3.29 8.30 7.49
CA PRO A 371 -2.23 9.29 7.37
C PRO A 371 -1.49 9.50 8.71
N TYR A 372 -0.16 9.52 8.67
CA TYR A 372 0.72 9.84 9.80
C TYR A 372 1.61 11.06 9.55
N GLY A 373 1.55 11.63 8.35
CA GLY A 373 2.23 12.86 7.98
C GLY A 373 1.79 13.32 6.58
N PRO A 374 2.34 14.43 6.07
CA PRO A 374 1.96 14.96 4.75
C PRO A 374 2.19 13.98 3.58
N LEU A 375 3.19 13.10 3.71
CA LEU A 375 3.58 12.16 2.65
C LEU A 375 3.61 10.69 3.13
N CYS A 376 3.34 10.44 4.42
CA CYS A 376 3.56 9.13 5.03
C CYS A 376 2.24 8.57 5.56
N TYR A 377 1.89 7.39 5.04
CA TYR A 377 0.61 6.73 5.27
C TYR A 377 0.86 5.31 5.75
N GLY A 378 -0.01 4.89 6.65
CA GLY A 378 -0.14 3.53 7.13
C GLY A 378 0.89 3.10 8.15
N THR A 379 0.49 2.10 8.91
CA THR A 379 1.35 1.27 9.76
C THR A 379 1.57 -0.09 9.11
N ASP A 380 2.67 -0.76 9.45
CA ASP A 380 2.77 -2.19 9.27
C ASP A 380 1.74 -2.84 10.20
N ALA A 381 0.67 -3.38 9.59
CA ALA A 381 -0.44 -3.98 10.32
C ALA A 381 0.00 -5.21 11.13
N ASN A 382 1.13 -5.85 10.80
CA ASN A 382 1.71 -6.96 11.55
C ASN A 382 2.85 -6.50 12.50
N ARG A 383 2.90 -5.21 12.83
CA ARG A 383 3.70 -4.62 13.93
C ARG A 383 2.85 -3.83 14.93
N ASN A 384 1.53 -3.72 14.69
CA ASN A 384 0.64 -2.83 15.43
C ASN A 384 -0.21 -3.55 16.51
N TRP A 385 0.09 -4.80 16.86
CA TRP A 385 -0.69 -5.59 17.82
C TRP A 385 -0.19 -5.43 19.26
N GLY A 386 -1.12 -5.36 20.22
CA GLY A 386 -0.86 -5.08 21.63
C GLY A 386 -0.30 -6.25 22.45
N TYR A 387 0.67 -6.99 21.93
CA TYR A 387 1.47 -7.94 22.71
C TYR A 387 2.95 -7.71 22.48
N LYS A 388 3.65 -7.37 23.57
CA LYS A 388 5.06 -6.97 23.52
C LYS A 388 5.31 -5.92 22.43
N TRP A 389 4.32 -5.07 22.18
CA TRP A 389 4.41 -3.99 21.22
C TRP A 389 5.57 -3.10 21.62
N MET A 390 6.50 -2.92 20.68
CA MET A 390 7.60 -2.00 20.86
C MET A 390 7.33 -0.83 19.92
N PRO A 391 7.44 0.43 20.39
CA PRO A 391 7.65 1.51 19.45
C PRO A 391 8.86 1.11 18.64
N SER A 392 8.74 1.23 17.33
CA SER A 392 9.78 0.91 16.36
C SER A 392 11.15 1.38 16.90
N GLY A 393 12.22 0.60 16.68
CA GLY A 393 13.58 0.97 17.13
C GLY A 393 13.94 2.41 16.71
N PRO A 394 14.99 3.02 17.30
CA PRO A 394 15.26 4.46 17.29
C PRO A 394 15.05 5.23 15.96
N ASP A 395 15.05 4.56 14.79
CA ASP A 395 15.02 5.16 13.46
C ASP A 395 13.81 4.79 12.55
N SER A 396 12.75 4.17 13.07
CA SER A 396 11.60 3.71 12.24
C SER A 396 10.40 4.66 12.28
N GLY A 397 10.57 5.78 11.58
CA GLY A 397 9.54 6.82 11.41
C GLY A 397 8.35 6.39 10.54
N PRO A 398 7.28 7.22 10.46
CA PRO A 398 6.03 6.86 9.78
C PRO A 398 6.10 6.49 8.30
N CYS A 399 7.23 6.75 7.65
CA CYS A 399 7.45 6.56 6.23
C CYS A 399 8.03 5.17 5.90
N THR A 400 8.59 4.46 6.89
CA THR A 400 9.15 3.11 6.66
C THR A 400 8.04 2.07 6.46
N ASP A 401 8.35 0.99 5.75
CA ASP A 401 7.43 -0.13 5.51
C ASP A 401 7.10 -0.91 6.80
N THR A 402 7.96 -0.80 7.81
CA THR A 402 7.91 -1.50 9.10
C THR A 402 7.36 -0.65 10.25
N TYR A 403 6.86 0.55 9.98
CA TYR A 403 6.36 1.48 11.00
C TYR A 403 5.26 0.85 11.89
N ALA A 404 5.55 0.67 13.18
CA ALA A 404 4.69 -0.04 14.14
C ALA A 404 3.47 0.76 14.63
N GLY A 405 3.30 2.01 14.17
CA GLY A 405 2.26 2.92 14.61
C GLY A 405 2.64 3.81 15.79
N SER A 406 1.75 4.73 16.15
CA SER A 406 1.98 5.65 17.28
C SER A 406 1.77 4.99 18.65
N SER A 407 1.09 3.85 18.66
CA SER A 407 0.82 3.00 19.83
C SER A 407 0.35 1.63 19.34
N ALA A 408 0.33 0.62 20.20
CA ALA A 408 -0.42 -0.60 19.93
C ALA A 408 -1.87 -0.27 19.54
N PHE A 409 -2.40 -0.96 18.54
CA PHE A 409 -3.74 -0.79 17.98
C PHE A 409 -4.07 0.66 17.57
N SER A 410 -3.07 1.41 17.12
CA SER A 410 -3.26 2.79 16.65
C SER A 410 -4.07 2.87 15.36
N ASP A 411 -4.06 1.80 14.57
CA ASP A 411 -4.83 1.69 13.33
C ASP A 411 -6.15 0.97 13.60
N VAL A 412 -7.21 1.46 12.96
CA VAL A 412 -8.58 0.98 13.25
C VAL A 412 -8.78 -0.45 12.76
N GLU A 413 -8.04 -0.87 11.75
CA GLU A 413 -8.02 -2.22 11.21
C GLU A 413 -7.58 -3.24 12.26
N THR A 414 -6.40 -3.04 12.84
CA THR A 414 -5.87 -3.93 13.88
C THR A 414 -6.67 -3.84 15.16
N LYS A 415 -7.13 -2.63 15.53
CA LYS A 415 -7.98 -2.44 16.70
C LYS A 415 -9.29 -3.21 16.59
N SER A 416 -10.05 -3.01 15.51
CA SER A 416 -11.35 -3.66 15.36
C SER A 416 -11.23 -5.17 15.20
N MET A 417 -10.22 -5.66 14.48
CA MET A 417 -9.93 -7.10 14.42
C MET A 417 -9.53 -7.67 15.78
N SER A 418 -8.79 -6.94 16.62
CA SER A 418 -8.49 -7.38 17.99
C SER A 418 -9.76 -7.52 18.83
N GLU A 419 -10.72 -6.61 18.69
CA GLU A 419 -12.02 -6.65 19.38
C GLU A 419 -12.85 -7.84 18.89
N TYR A 420 -12.90 -8.07 17.56
CA TYR A 420 -13.57 -9.23 16.97
C TYR A 420 -12.97 -10.56 17.46
N ILE A 421 -11.65 -10.73 17.32
CA ILE A 421 -10.95 -11.96 17.73
C ILE A 421 -11.13 -12.21 19.23
N SER A 422 -11.05 -11.17 20.06
CA SER A 422 -11.31 -11.27 21.50
C SER A 422 -12.72 -11.79 21.79
N SER A 423 -13.73 -11.28 21.07
CA SER A 423 -15.14 -11.63 21.26
C SER A 423 -15.45 -13.10 20.96
N ILE A 424 -14.68 -13.73 20.07
CA ILE A 424 -14.82 -15.14 19.69
C ILE A 424 -13.66 -16.01 20.20
N SER A 425 -12.83 -15.49 21.10
CA SER A 425 -11.62 -16.17 21.57
C SER A 425 -11.92 -17.55 22.16
N ASN A 426 -13.09 -17.79 22.75
CA ASN A 426 -13.48 -19.11 23.26
C ASN A 426 -14.05 -20.07 22.19
N LYS A 427 -14.14 -19.65 20.92
CA LYS A 427 -14.72 -20.43 19.82
C LYS A 427 -13.68 -21.08 18.91
N PHE A 428 -12.41 -20.70 19.00
CA PHE A 428 -11.33 -21.29 18.21
C PHE A 428 -10.13 -21.65 19.09
N TYR A 429 -9.41 -22.69 18.69
CA TYR A 429 -8.19 -23.15 19.34
C TYR A 429 -6.96 -22.94 18.46
N ALA A 430 -7.16 -22.78 17.14
CA ALA A 430 -6.10 -22.59 16.18
C ALA A 430 -6.21 -21.26 15.43
N TYR A 431 -5.07 -20.62 15.18
CA TYR A 431 -4.95 -19.38 14.42
C TYR A 431 -3.84 -19.51 13.38
N ILE A 432 -4.21 -19.38 12.12
CA ILE A 432 -3.31 -19.53 10.99
C ILE A 432 -3.26 -18.21 10.21
N ALA A 433 -2.10 -17.56 10.24
CA ALA A 433 -1.83 -16.38 9.42
C ALA A 433 -1.18 -16.78 8.10
N ILE A 434 -1.65 -16.23 6.99
CA ILE A 434 -1.11 -16.50 5.66
C ILE A 434 -0.52 -15.21 5.09
N HIS A 435 0.78 -15.26 4.84
CA HIS A 435 1.60 -14.25 4.20
C HIS A 435 2.29 -14.81 2.95
N SER A 436 3.02 -13.96 2.23
CA SER A 436 3.99 -14.37 1.22
C SER A 436 5.13 -13.34 1.18
N TYR A 437 6.37 -13.70 0.88
CA TYR A 437 6.86 -14.96 0.34
C TYR A 437 8.12 -15.39 1.08
N ALA A 438 8.44 -16.68 1.04
CA ALA A 438 9.77 -17.25 1.36
C ALA A 438 9.72 -18.78 1.48
N GLN A 439 8.54 -19.40 1.42
CA GLN A 439 8.32 -20.81 1.76
C GLN A 439 8.74 -21.13 3.20
N LEU A 440 8.17 -20.40 4.16
CA LEU A 440 8.38 -20.62 5.58
C LEU A 440 7.06 -20.98 6.26
N LEU A 441 7.13 -21.88 7.24
CA LEU A 441 6.05 -22.16 8.18
C LEU A 441 6.56 -21.87 9.58
N MET A 442 6.21 -20.69 10.09
CA MET A 442 6.70 -20.20 11.37
C MET A 442 5.65 -20.32 12.46
N PHE A 443 6.09 -20.33 13.71
CA PHE A 443 5.23 -20.23 14.89
C PHE A 443 5.80 -19.20 15.89
N PRO A 444 5.01 -18.71 16.85
CA PRO A 444 5.49 -17.77 17.86
C PRO A 444 6.70 -18.30 18.65
N TYR A 445 7.55 -17.43 19.20
CA TYR A 445 7.42 -15.98 19.20
C TYR A 445 8.30 -15.31 18.13
N GLY A 446 7.86 -14.13 17.67
CA GLY A 446 8.65 -13.20 16.89
C GLY A 446 9.38 -12.18 17.75
N TYR A 447 8.80 -11.75 18.88
CA TYR A 447 9.39 -10.69 19.70
C TYR A 447 10.65 -11.12 20.48
N THR A 448 10.93 -12.43 20.57
CA THR A 448 12.04 -12.99 21.34
C THR A 448 12.50 -14.33 20.77
N LYS A 449 13.79 -14.65 20.95
CA LYS A 449 14.36 -15.97 20.68
C LYS A 449 14.12 -16.97 21.82
N GLN A 450 13.49 -16.54 22.91
CA GLN A 450 13.10 -17.45 23.98
C GLN A 450 11.96 -18.36 23.51
N HIS A 451 12.16 -19.66 23.67
CA HIS A 451 11.17 -20.67 23.29
C HIS A 451 9.89 -20.58 24.14
N LEU A 452 8.75 -20.75 23.47
CA LEU A 452 7.41 -20.86 24.08
C LEU A 452 7.23 -22.18 24.83
N GLU A 453 6.26 -22.21 25.74
CA GLU A 453 5.95 -23.37 26.60
C GLU A 453 5.72 -24.69 25.84
N ASN A 454 5.17 -24.62 24.62
CA ASN A 454 4.88 -25.77 23.76
C ASN A 454 5.76 -25.80 22.50
N PHE A 455 7.02 -25.35 22.60
CA PHE A 455 7.97 -25.29 21.50
C PHE A 455 8.12 -26.63 20.78
N ASP A 456 8.46 -27.71 21.49
CA ASP A 456 8.72 -29.02 20.89
C ASP A 456 7.50 -29.54 20.12
N SER A 457 6.32 -29.40 20.72
CA SER A 457 5.06 -29.77 20.07
C SER A 457 4.80 -28.94 18.80
N SER A 458 5.04 -27.63 18.84
CA SER A 458 4.85 -26.73 17.70
C SER A 458 5.85 -27.06 16.58
N LEU A 459 7.09 -27.35 16.93
CA LEU A 459 8.12 -27.75 15.98
C LEU A 459 7.80 -29.09 15.30
N ASP A 460 7.29 -30.07 16.05
CA ASP A 460 6.86 -31.36 15.50
C ASP A 460 5.67 -31.21 14.55
N ILE A 461 4.65 -30.43 14.95
CA ILE A 461 3.51 -30.09 14.08
C ILE A 461 4.02 -29.40 12.81
N GLY A 462 4.92 -28.42 12.95
CA GLY A 462 5.55 -27.72 11.83
C GLY A 462 6.27 -28.68 10.88
N LYS A 463 7.08 -29.60 11.41
CA LYS A 463 7.81 -30.60 10.62
C LYS A 463 6.88 -31.51 9.82
N LYS A 464 5.79 -31.99 10.43
CA LYS A 464 4.76 -32.79 9.73
C LYS A 464 4.04 -31.99 8.66
N THR A 465 3.78 -30.72 8.94
CA THR A 465 3.12 -29.81 8.02
C THR A 465 3.99 -29.55 6.78
N VAL A 466 5.26 -29.17 6.94
CA VAL A 466 6.14 -28.91 5.76
C VAL A 466 6.47 -30.17 4.97
N GLN A 467 6.51 -31.34 5.60
CA GLN A 467 6.61 -32.63 4.90
C GLN A 467 5.40 -32.88 4.00
N ALA A 468 4.19 -32.53 4.46
CA ALA A 468 2.98 -32.66 3.67
C ALA A 468 2.95 -31.68 2.48
N ILE A 469 3.38 -30.43 2.66
CA ILE A 469 3.53 -29.45 1.56
C ILE A 469 4.37 -30.04 0.42
N ALA A 470 5.53 -30.62 0.75
CA ALA A 470 6.45 -31.15 -0.24
C ALA A 470 5.91 -32.35 -1.05
N THR A 471 4.86 -33.02 -0.56
CA THR A 471 4.36 -34.26 -1.16
C THR A 471 3.74 -34.03 -2.54
N ARG A 472 3.04 -32.91 -2.74
CA ARG A 472 2.27 -32.68 -3.98
C ARG A 472 3.12 -32.19 -5.14
N TYR A 473 3.97 -31.19 -4.88
CA TYR A 473 4.73 -30.50 -5.93
C TYR A 473 6.24 -30.42 -5.64
N GLY A 474 6.72 -31.02 -4.56
CA GLY A 474 8.14 -30.96 -4.17
C GLY A 474 8.55 -29.60 -3.57
N THR A 475 7.59 -28.74 -3.23
CA THR A 475 7.88 -27.42 -2.66
C THR A 475 8.44 -27.55 -1.25
N ILE A 476 9.61 -26.99 -1.01
CA ILE A 476 10.35 -27.15 0.25
C ILE A 476 10.10 -25.94 1.14
N TYR A 477 9.53 -26.18 2.32
CA TYR A 477 9.35 -25.19 3.36
C TYR A 477 10.30 -25.43 4.53
N GLN A 478 10.74 -24.35 5.18
CA GLN A 478 11.42 -24.42 6.47
C GLN A 478 10.45 -24.14 7.61
N THR A 479 10.72 -24.65 8.81
CA THR A 479 9.87 -24.43 9.99
C THR A 479 10.66 -24.20 11.26
N GLY A 480 10.15 -23.32 12.13
CA GLY A 480 10.84 -22.79 13.31
C GLY A 480 10.10 -21.57 13.87
N THR A 481 10.67 -20.91 14.89
CA THR A 481 10.04 -19.68 15.41
C THR A 481 10.22 -18.51 14.45
N VAL A 482 9.31 -17.52 14.50
CA VAL A 482 9.43 -16.29 13.72
C VAL A 482 10.79 -15.61 13.98
N ALA A 483 11.22 -15.51 15.23
CA ALA A 483 12.48 -14.86 15.61
C ALA A 483 13.75 -15.61 15.13
N GLU A 484 13.67 -16.92 14.89
CA GLU A 484 14.80 -17.75 14.45
C GLU A 484 14.90 -17.86 12.92
N LEU A 485 13.76 -17.97 12.22
CA LEU A 485 13.74 -18.13 10.76
C LEU A 485 13.67 -16.81 9.98
N HIS A 486 13.09 -15.79 10.60
CA HIS A 486 12.95 -14.46 10.01
C HIS A 486 13.82 -13.51 10.84
N HIS A 487 13.25 -12.54 11.53
CA HIS A 487 13.97 -11.66 12.45
C HIS A 487 13.16 -11.43 13.72
N VAL A 488 13.80 -10.82 14.73
CA VAL A 488 13.09 -10.39 15.92
C VAL A 488 12.12 -9.28 15.54
N ALA A 489 10.83 -9.55 15.67
CA ALA A 489 9.74 -8.65 15.29
C ALA A 489 8.67 -8.65 16.39
N ALA A 490 8.38 -7.47 16.93
CA ALA A 490 7.33 -7.27 17.93
C ALA A 490 6.00 -6.85 17.30
N GLY A 491 4.92 -7.06 18.05
CA GLY A 491 3.59 -6.55 17.69
C GLY A 491 2.93 -7.28 16.52
N SER A 492 3.23 -8.55 16.31
CA SER A 492 2.59 -9.40 15.28
C SER A 492 1.27 -10.00 15.76
N THR A 493 0.41 -10.39 14.81
CA THR A 493 -0.88 -11.06 15.06
C THR A 493 -0.68 -12.38 15.82
N VAL A 494 0.24 -13.22 15.34
CA VAL A 494 0.49 -14.56 15.88
C VAL A 494 1.04 -14.52 17.31
N ASP A 495 1.92 -13.57 17.62
CA ASP A 495 2.42 -13.38 18.98
C ASP A 495 1.32 -12.89 19.91
N TRP A 496 0.47 -11.97 19.44
CA TRP A 496 -0.67 -11.49 20.22
C TRP A 496 -1.69 -12.59 20.50
N VAL A 497 -2.08 -13.37 19.50
CA VAL A 497 -3.05 -14.47 19.70
C VAL A 497 -2.50 -15.54 20.65
N LYS A 498 -1.23 -15.96 20.47
CA LYS A 498 -0.59 -16.93 21.36
C LYS A 498 -0.40 -16.36 22.76
N GLY A 499 0.09 -15.13 22.87
CA GLY A 499 0.46 -14.49 24.13
C GLY A 499 -0.72 -14.02 24.98
N THR A 500 -1.84 -13.64 24.35
CA THR A 500 -3.04 -13.14 25.04
C THR A 500 -4.09 -14.22 25.29
N PHE A 501 -4.29 -15.15 24.34
CA PHE A 501 -5.34 -16.17 24.45
C PHE A 501 -4.82 -17.60 24.59
N HIS A 502 -3.50 -17.79 24.68
CA HIS A 502 -2.86 -19.09 24.89
C HIS A 502 -3.29 -20.15 23.86
N LYS A 503 -3.51 -19.75 22.61
CA LYS A 503 -3.89 -20.67 21.54
C LYS A 503 -2.76 -21.69 21.31
N PRO A 504 -3.05 -23.00 21.38
CA PRO A 504 -2.00 -24.02 21.29
C PRO A 504 -1.46 -24.17 19.86
N VAL A 505 -2.29 -23.95 18.84
CA VAL A 505 -1.91 -24.08 17.43
C VAL A 505 -1.93 -22.70 16.77
N THR A 506 -0.77 -22.03 16.76
CA THR A 506 -0.63 -20.71 16.14
C THR A 506 0.52 -20.75 15.15
N PHE A 507 0.23 -20.56 13.86
CA PHE A 507 1.23 -20.62 12.79
C PHE A 507 1.08 -19.47 11.81
N MET A 508 2.18 -19.13 11.16
CA MET A 508 2.28 -18.15 10.09
C MET A 508 2.94 -18.79 8.87
N TYR A 509 2.26 -18.78 7.73
CA TYR A 509 2.84 -19.18 6.46
C TYR A 509 3.46 -17.97 5.78
N GLU A 510 4.66 -18.10 5.24
CA GLU A 510 5.16 -17.31 4.11
C GLU A 510 5.09 -18.21 2.88
N LEU A 511 4.12 -17.96 2.00
CA LEU A 511 3.84 -18.83 0.86
C LEU A 511 4.95 -18.77 -0.22
N ARG A 512 4.67 -19.36 -1.38
CA ARG A 512 5.52 -19.26 -2.57
C ARG A 512 5.75 -17.81 -2.98
N ASP A 513 6.84 -17.51 -3.69
CA ASP A 513 7.97 -18.40 -3.99
C ASP A 513 9.17 -18.10 -3.09
N THR A 514 10.38 -18.44 -3.53
CA THR A 514 11.62 -18.08 -2.85
C THR A 514 12.29 -16.88 -3.51
N GLY A 515 11.53 -15.94 -4.08
CA GLY A 515 11.96 -14.61 -4.54
C GLY A 515 12.12 -14.41 -6.05
N ARG A 516 11.90 -15.43 -6.89
CA ARG A 516 11.96 -15.26 -8.35
C ARG A 516 10.86 -14.33 -8.84
N HIS A 517 9.69 -14.42 -8.24
CA HIS A 517 8.57 -13.52 -8.45
C HIS A 517 8.23 -12.74 -7.17
N GLY A 518 8.57 -13.30 -6.01
CA GLY A 518 8.28 -12.67 -4.72
C GLY A 518 6.80 -12.40 -4.56
N PHE A 519 6.43 -11.13 -4.40
CA PHE A 519 5.02 -10.71 -4.29
C PHE A 519 4.24 -10.75 -5.62
N LEU A 520 4.92 -10.95 -6.75
CA LEU A 520 4.35 -10.93 -8.11
C LEU A 520 4.18 -12.34 -8.70
N LEU A 521 3.82 -13.31 -7.84
CA LEU A 521 3.69 -14.70 -8.22
C LEU A 521 2.64 -14.87 -9.33
N PRO A 522 2.93 -15.57 -10.44
CA PRO A 522 2.00 -15.68 -11.56
C PRO A 522 0.67 -16.35 -11.18
N PRO A 523 -0.47 -15.98 -11.80
CA PRO A 523 -1.78 -16.55 -11.46
C PRO A 523 -1.87 -18.09 -11.60
N ASP A 524 -1.10 -18.69 -12.53
CA ASP A 524 -1.06 -20.15 -12.70
C ASP A 524 -0.45 -20.90 -11.49
N GLN A 525 0.19 -20.19 -10.56
CA GLN A 525 0.70 -20.72 -9.30
C GLN A 525 -0.30 -20.64 -8.14
N ILE A 526 -1.46 -19.97 -8.31
CA ILE A 526 -2.47 -19.84 -7.24
C ILE A 526 -2.97 -21.22 -6.80
N ALA A 527 -3.48 -22.03 -7.73
CA ALA A 527 -3.99 -23.36 -7.40
C ALA A 527 -2.91 -24.30 -6.85
N PRO A 528 -1.69 -24.40 -7.45
CA PRO A 528 -0.61 -25.16 -6.85
C PRO A 528 -0.29 -24.76 -5.41
N THR A 529 -0.20 -23.45 -5.13
CA THR A 529 0.09 -22.92 -3.79
C THR A 529 -1.05 -23.24 -2.80
N ALA A 530 -2.30 -23.06 -3.20
CA ALA A 530 -3.45 -23.33 -2.36
C ALA A 530 -3.60 -24.83 -2.03
N LEU A 531 -3.41 -25.70 -3.02
CA LEU A 531 -3.59 -27.14 -2.87
C LEU A 531 -2.53 -27.79 -1.97
N GLU A 532 -1.25 -27.42 -2.09
CA GLU A 532 -0.22 -27.94 -1.19
C GLU A 532 -0.35 -27.39 0.24
N THR A 533 -0.82 -26.15 0.38
CA THR A 533 -1.14 -25.57 1.69
C THR A 533 -2.34 -26.28 2.32
N LEU A 534 -3.33 -26.67 1.53
CA LEU A 534 -4.48 -27.41 2.05
C LEU A 534 -4.10 -28.83 2.52
N ASP A 535 -3.24 -29.53 1.77
CA ASP A 535 -2.68 -30.82 2.20
C ASP A 535 -1.92 -30.69 3.52
N SER A 536 -1.20 -29.57 3.70
CA SER A 536 -0.45 -29.31 4.92
C SER A 536 -1.35 -28.99 6.10
N LEU A 537 -2.48 -28.29 5.91
CA LEU A 537 -3.47 -28.11 6.98
C LEU A 537 -4.05 -29.45 7.45
N VAL A 538 -4.33 -30.38 6.54
CA VAL A 538 -4.75 -31.74 6.91
C VAL A 538 -3.71 -32.41 7.81
N ALA A 539 -2.43 -32.33 7.48
CA ALA A 539 -1.35 -32.90 8.29
C ALA A 539 -1.19 -32.17 9.64
N MET A 540 -1.23 -30.84 9.62
CA MET A 540 -1.11 -29.98 10.79
C MET A 540 -2.15 -30.34 11.86
N PHE A 541 -3.42 -30.42 11.47
CA PHE A 541 -4.50 -30.68 12.42
C PHE A 541 -4.58 -32.15 12.85
N LYS A 542 -4.16 -33.09 12.00
CA LYS A 542 -3.98 -34.49 12.43
C LYS A 542 -2.90 -34.61 13.52
N GLU A 543 -1.77 -33.93 13.35
CA GLU A 543 -0.68 -33.94 14.34
C GLU A 543 -1.06 -33.16 15.61
N ALA A 544 -1.73 -32.01 15.48
CA ALA A 544 -2.22 -31.24 16.62
C ALA A 544 -3.20 -32.05 17.48
N LYS A 545 -4.12 -32.79 16.84
CA LYS A 545 -5.04 -33.71 17.52
C LYS A 545 -4.27 -34.84 18.24
N ALA A 546 -3.28 -35.43 17.59
CA ALA A 546 -2.45 -36.48 18.19
C ALA A 546 -1.69 -35.99 19.45
N LYS A 547 -1.41 -34.69 19.53
CA LYS A 547 -0.80 -34.04 20.70
C LYS A 547 -1.81 -33.50 21.72
N GLY A 548 -3.11 -33.67 21.50
CA GLY A 548 -4.17 -33.31 22.46
C GLY A 548 -4.57 -31.84 22.46
N TYR A 549 -4.40 -31.12 21.33
CA TYR A 549 -4.78 -29.71 21.21
C TYR A 549 -6.19 -29.46 20.63
N GLU A 550 -6.89 -30.50 20.21
CA GLU A 550 -8.28 -30.47 19.71
C GLU A 550 -9.24 -31.18 20.68
#